data_AF-A0A8T4A8G6-F1
#
_entry.id   AF-A0A8T4A8G6-F1
#
_cell.length_a   1.000
_cell.length_b   1.000
_cell.length_c   1.000
_cell.angle_alpha   90.00
_cell.angle_beta   90.00
_cell.angle_gamma   90.00
#
_symmetry.space_group_name_H-M   'P 1'
#
loop_
_entity.id
_entity.type
_entity.pdbx_description
1 polymer ?
#
loop_
_entity_poly.entity_id
_entity_poly.type
_entity_poly.pdbx_seq_one_letter_code
_entity_poly.pdbx_strand_id
1 'polypeptide(L)'
;MLFNTAKNWKEFLSPRDEERLNMILNQIARHRGAYKNSDEIKIAQIWCAILETKKENALLYKKVRRLEMVLEAALQRISDEEKEKRDIIENLEGF
;
A
#
# COMPACT_ATOMS: atom_id res chain seq x y z
N MET A 1 32.43 -20.37 -28.73
CA MET A 1 32.16 -19.35 -27.71
C MET A 1 31.38 -20.03 -26.59
N LEU A 2 31.95 -20.09 -25.39
CA LEU A 2 31.28 -20.64 -24.22
C LEU A 2 30.13 -19.69 -23.86
N PHE A 3 28.89 -20.15 -24.10
CA PHE A 3 27.71 -19.49 -23.57
C PHE A 3 27.82 -19.50 -22.05
N ASN A 4 28.24 -18.37 -21.48
CA ASN A 4 28.12 -18.12 -20.06
C ASN A 4 26.63 -17.91 -19.79
N THR A 5 25.87 -19.01 -19.72
CA THR A 5 24.49 -19.05 -19.24
C THR A 5 24.52 -18.71 -17.75
N ALA A 6 24.67 -17.43 -17.44
CA ALA A 6 24.31 -16.92 -16.14
C ALA A 6 22.87 -17.39 -15.89
N LYS A 7 22.68 -18.32 -14.95
CA LYS A 7 21.37 -18.86 -14.57
C LYS A 7 20.49 -17.70 -14.13
N ASN A 8 19.71 -17.13 -15.06
CA ASN A 8 18.79 -16.06 -14.77
C ASN A 8 17.57 -16.69 -14.11
N TRP A 9 17.66 -16.86 -12.79
CA TRP A 9 16.61 -17.51 -12.00
C TRP A 9 15.24 -16.83 -12.16
N LYS A 10 15.20 -15.58 -12.65
CA LYS A 10 13.95 -14.87 -12.97
C LYS A 10 13.15 -15.54 -14.09
N GLU A 11 13.80 -16.28 -14.99
CA GLU A 11 13.12 -17.04 -16.06
C GLU A 11 12.21 -18.15 -15.52
N PHE A 12 12.36 -18.52 -14.24
CA PHE A 12 11.49 -19.46 -13.54
C PHE A 12 10.31 -18.77 -12.84
N LEU A 13 10.19 -17.44 -12.92
CA LEU A 13 9.04 -16.70 -12.44
C LEU A 13 7.96 -16.64 -13.53
N SER A 14 6.71 -16.47 -13.12
CA SER A 14 5.67 -16.07 -14.06
C SER A 14 6.02 -14.69 -14.63
N PRO A 15 5.65 -14.35 -15.89
CA PRO A 15 5.92 -13.03 -16.46
C PRO A 15 5.43 -11.87 -15.57
N ARG A 16 4.30 -12.07 -14.89
CA ARG A 16 3.72 -11.10 -13.94
C ARG A 16 4.58 -10.92 -12.70
N ASP A 17 5.17 -11.98 -12.16
CA ASP A 17 6.02 -11.90 -10.97
C ASP A 17 7.41 -11.35 -11.30
N GLU A 18 7.92 -11.64 -12.49
CA GLU A 18 9.13 -11.00 -13.00
C GLU A 18 8.94 -9.48 -13.16
N GLU A 19 7.80 -9.06 -13.74
CA GLU A 19 7.45 -7.65 -13.85
C GLU A 19 7.38 -6.97 -12.48
N ARG A 20 6.68 -7.58 -11.52
CA ARG A 20 6.61 -7.09 -10.13
C ARG A 20 7.98 -6.97 -9.48
N LEU A 21 8.84 -7.97 -9.65
CA LEU A 21 10.21 -7.94 -9.14
C LEU A 21 10.99 -6.78 -9.74
N ASN A 22 10.86 -6.55 -11.05
CA ASN A 22 11.52 -5.44 -11.72
C ASN A 22 10.98 -4.08 -11.24
N MET A 23 9.68 -3.96 -10.94
CA MET A 23 9.13 -2.77 -10.30
C MET A 23 9.76 -2.51 -8.92
N ILE A 24 9.90 -3.54 -8.08
CA ILE A 24 10.56 -3.43 -6.77
C ILE A 24 12.01 -2.94 -6.95
N LEU A 25 12.75 -3.55 -7.89
CA LEU A 25 14.14 -3.16 -8.18
C LEU A 25 14.25 -1.71 -8.65
N ASN A 26 13.30 -1.24 -9.46
CA ASN A 26 13.24 0.16 -9.89
C ASN A 26 12.93 1.10 -8.72
N GLN A 27 12.02 0.72 -7.82
CA GLN A 27 11.68 1.52 -6.64
C GLN A 27 12.87 1.74 -5.70
N ILE A 28 13.66 0.68 -5.47
CA ILE A 28 14.85 0.76 -4.61
C ILE A 28 16.04 1.43 -5.28
N ALA A 29 15.99 1.72 -6.58
CA ALA A 29 17.08 2.38 -7.30
C ALA A 29 17.46 3.75 -6.70
N ARG A 30 16.52 4.42 -6.03
CA ARG A 30 16.79 5.66 -5.27
C ARG A 30 17.79 5.45 -4.12
N HIS A 31 17.90 4.23 -3.61
CA HIS A 31 18.82 3.81 -2.53
C HIS A 31 20.14 3.26 -3.06
N ARG A 32 20.46 3.49 -4.34
CA ARG A 32 21.65 2.94 -4.99
C ARG A 32 22.95 3.29 -4.27
N GLY A 33 23.04 4.48 -3.70
CA GLY A 33 24.19 4.88 -2.88
C GLY A 33 24.34 4.03 -1.61
N ALA A 34 23.25 3.56 -1.02
CA ALA A 34 23.31 2.72 0.18
C ALA A 34 23.77 1.30 -0.15
N TYR A 35 23.08 0.63 -1.09
CA TYR A 35 23.37 -0.80 -1.34
C TYR A 35 24.65 -1.03 -2.15
N LYS A 36 25.12 -0.07 -2.96
CA LYS A 36 26.38 -0.24 -3.72
C LYS A 36 27.63 -0.18 -2.85
N ASN A 37 27.55 0.50 -1.72
CA ASN A 37 28.66 0.66 -0.78
C ASN A 37 28.60 -0.37 0.37
N SER A 38 27.77 -1.39 0.23
CA SER A 38 27.66 -2.51 1.17
C SER A 38 28.55 -3.67 0.71
N ASP A 39 29.20 -4.35 1.65
CA ASP A 39 29.92 -5.60 1.41
C ASP A 39 28.99 -6.67 0.80
N GLU A 40 27.72 -6.67 1.22
CA GLU A 40 26.69 -7.58 0.75
C GLU A 40 25.61 -6.83 -0.03
N ILE A 41 25.90 -6.51 -1.30
CA ILE A 41 25.03 -5.72 -2.17
C ILE A 41 23.61 -6.30 -2.26
N LYS A 42 23.49 -7.62 -2.47
CA LYS A 42 22.18 -8.29 -2.64
C LYS A 42 21.35 -8.24 -1.36
N ILE A 43 21.98 -8.44 -0.19
CA ILE A 43 21.29 -8.33 1.10
C ILE A 43 20.85 -6.88 1.34
N ALA A 44 21.71 -5.91 1.06
CA ALA A 44 21.36 -4.50 1.17
C ALA A 44 20.21 -4.10 0.23
N GLN A 45 20.15 -4.64 -0.99
CA GLN A 45 19.02 -4.45 -1.91
C GLN A 45 17.71 -5.01 -1.34
N ILE A 46 17.75 -6.19 -0.71
CA ILE A 46 16.58 -6.78 -0.04
C ILE A 46 16.10 -5.89 1.10
N TRP A 47 17.01 -5.37 1.94
CA TRP A 47 16.64 -4.43 3.00
C TRP A 47 16.04 -3.12 2.46
N CYS A 48 16.59 -2.59 1.37
CA CYS A 48 16.01 -1.43 0.70
C CYS A 48 14.59 -1.72 0.19
N ALA A 49 14.34 -2.92 -0.34
CA ALA A 49 13.02 -3.33 -0.81
C ALA A 49 12.02 -3.43 0.36
N ILE A 50 12.40 -4.10 1.44
CA ILE A 50 11.59 -4.22 2.65
C ILE A 50 11.24 -2.82 3.21
N LEU A 51 12.21 -1.91 3.24
CA LEU A 51 12.01 -0.54 3.71
C LEU A 51 10.97 0.21 2.86
N GLU A 52 11.08 0.16 1.53
CA GLU A 52 10.11 0.82 0.64
C GLU A 52 8.72 0.19 0.76
N THR A 53 8.62 -1.14 0.78
CA THR A 53 7.34 -1.83 1.01
C THR A 53 6.72 -1.46 2.36
N LYS A 54 7.53 -1.30 3.42
CA LYS A 54 7.03 -0.86 4.73
C LYS A 54 6.46 0.57 4.68
N LYS A 55 7.10 1.48 3.93
CA LYS A 55 6.60 2.86 3.72
C LYS A 55 5.28 2.85 2.94
N GLU A 56 5.19 2.04 1.89
CA GLU A 56 3.95 1.89 1.10
C GLU A 56 2.82 1.35 1.96
N ASN A 57 3.07 0.32 2.77
CA ASN A 57 2.09 -0.20 3.72
C ASN A 57 1.63 0.86 4.71
N ALA A 58 2.55 1.64 5.30
CA ALA A 58 2.19 2.72 6.21
C ALA A 58 1.32 3.79 5.53
N LEU A 59 1.62 4.12 4.27
CA LEU A 59 0.80 5.04 3.48
C LEU A 59 -0.59 4.47 3.21
N LEU A 60 -0.69 3.19 2.86
CA LEU A 60 -1.98 2.50 2.65
C LEU A 60 -2.82 2.50 3.93
N TYR A 61 -2.25 2.13 5.08
CA TYR A 61 -2.94 2.21 6.36
C TYR A 61 -3.46 3.62 6.67
N LYS A 62 -2.65 4.65 6.41
CA LYS A 62 -3.08 6.04 6.60
C LYS A 62 -4.25 6.42 5.68
N LYS A 63 -4.24 5.95 4.42
CA LYS A 63 -5.33 6.17 3.47
C LYS A 63 -6.60 5.45 3.89
N VAL A 64 -6.50 4.18 4.29
CA VAL A 64 -7.65 3.38 4.80
C VAL A 64 -8.26 4.06 6.01
N ARG A 65 -7.44 4.42 7.00
CA ARG A 65 -7.91 5.12 8.21
C ARG A 65 -8.63 6.44 7.89
N ARG A 66 -8.14 7.19 6.90
CA ARG A 66 -8.81 8.40 6.45
C ARG A 66 -10.18 8.10 5.82
N LEU A 67 -10.29 7.03 5.04
CA LEU A 67 -11.57 6.61 4.46
C LEU A 67 -12.55 6.18 5.55
N GLU A 68 -12.10 5.40 6.54
CA GLU A 68 -12.90 5.01 7.71
C GLU A 68 -13.48 6.24 8.42
N MET A 69 -12.64 7.24 8.73
CA MET A 69 -13.11 8.49 9.36
C MET A 69 -14.17 9.23 8.53
N VAL A 70 -13.99 9.28 7.21
CA VAL A 70 -14.95 9.96 6.32
C VAL A 70 -16.28 9.19 6.28
N LEU A 71 -16.22 7.86 6.23
CA LEU A 71 -17.39 7.00 6.22
C LEU A 71 -18.14 7.07 7.55
N GLU A 72 -17.45 7.02 8.68
CA GLU A 72 -18.03 7.21 10.01
C GLU A 72 -18.75 8.55 10.11
N ALA A 73 -18.11 9.64 9.68
CA ALA A 73 -18.72 10.97 9.69
C ALA A 73 -19.95 11.07 8.78
N ALA A 74 -19.94 10.40 7.61
CA ALA A 74 -21.08 10.37 6.70
C ALA A 74 -22.25 9.57 7.30
N LEU A 75 -21.98 8.41 7.90
CA LEU A 75 -22.98 7.58 8.55
C LEU A 75 -23.61 8.28 9.75
N GLN A 76 -22.80 8.98 10.56
CA GLN A 76 -23.31 9.74 11.69
C GLN A 76 -24.29 10.83 11.25
N ARG A 77 -23.96 11.58 10.20
CA ARG A 77 -24.86 12.62 9.65
C ARG A 77 -26.18 12.05 9.18
N ILE A 78 -26.16 10.92 8.48
CA ILE A 78 -27.39 10.23 8.04
C ILE A 78 -28.23 9.82 9.26
N SER A 79 -27.59 9.26 10.28
CA SER A 79 -28.28 8.85 11.52
C SER A 79 -28.90 10.03 12.27
N ASP A 80 -28.19 11.15 12.35
CA ASP A 80 -28.66 12.38 12.99
C ASP A 80 -29.86 12.97 12.21
N GLU A 81 -29.79 13.01 10.88
CA GLU A 81 -30.90 13.47 10.02
C GLU A 81 -32.13 12.57 10.14
N GLU A 82 -31.96 11.25 10.23
CA GLU A 82 -33.06 10.31 10.45
C GLU A 82 -33.69 10.48 11.83
N LYS A 83 -32.87 10.74 12.86
CA LYS A 83 -33.36 11.01 14.21
C LYS A 83 -34.15 12.31 14.26
N GLU A 84 -33.63 13.39 13.68
CA GLU A 84 -34.33 14.67 13.61
C GLU A 84 -35.68 14.53 12.90
N LYS A 85 -35.73 13.80 11.78
CA LYS A 85 -37.00 13.50 11.10
C LYS A 85 -38.00 12.75 11.99
N ARG A 86 -37.54 11.74 12.74
CA ARG A 86 -38.41 11.01 13.69
C ARG A 86 -38.93 11.92 14.78
N ASP A 87 -38.06 12.71 15.41
CA ASP A 87 -38.42 13.64 16.48
C ASP A 87 -39.46 14.67 15.99
N ILE A 88 -39.35 15.14 14.75
CA ILE A 88 -40.36 16.03 14.13
C ILE A 88 -41.70 15.32 13.96
N ILE A 89 -41.72 14.09 13.45
CA ILE A 89 -42.96 13.32 13.25
C ILE A 89 -43.66 13.05 14.58
N GLU A 90 -42.93 12.58 15.60
CA GLU A 90 -43.49 12.32 16.93
C GLU A 90 -44.10 13.57 17.54
N ASN A 91 -43.44 14.73 17.40
CA ASN A 91 -43.99 15.99 17.87
C ASN A 91 -45.26 16.40 17.12
N LEU A 92 -45.36 16.12 15.82
CA LEU A 92 -46.56 16.43 15.03
C LEU A 92 -47.73 15.48 15.32
N GLU A 93 -47.47 14.21 15.65
CA GLU A 93 -48.49 13.22 16.02
C GLU A 93 -48.99 13.37 17.48
N GLY A 94 -48.21 14.05 18.34
CA GLY A 94 -48.56 14.32 19.73
C GLY A 94 -49.47 15.54 19.96
N PHE A 95 -49.82 16.30 18.92
CA PHE A 95 -50.81 17.38 18.92
C PHE A 95 -52.15 16.91 18.36
#